data_AF-A0A535USK8-F1
#
_entry.id   AF-A0A535USK8-F1
#
_cell.length_a   1.000
_cell.length_b   1.000
_cell.length_c   1.000
_cell.angle_alpha   90.00
_cell.angle_beta   90.00
_cell.angle_gamma   90.00
#
_symmetry.space_group_name_H-M   'P 1'
#
loop_
_entity.id
_entity.type
_entity.pdbx_description
1 polymer ?
#
loop_
_entity_poly.entity_id
_entity_poly.type
_entity_poly.pdbx_seq_one_letter_code
_entity_poly.pdbx_strand_id
1 'polypeptide(L)'
;MSSTMISGPRRKVALGLMKSEEADVTIEVLEAKYPDVEVHDFGTYWKIEGEGELRVEMDEIAEAIGRPMQLSQWLVIMATFVGRAHAGGDYFLVTSEMSYLEGDEAEAPGPTGS
;
A
#
# COMPACT_ATOMS: atom_id res chain seq x y z
N MET A 1 22.84 15.16 19.61
CA MET A 1 21.96 14.07 20.06
C MET A 1 21.51 13.33 18.81
N SER A 2 22.15 12.21 18.48
CA SER A 2 21.73 11.37 17.36
C SER A 2 20.62 10.45 17.88
N SER A 3 19.40 10.65 17.41
CA SER A 3 18.33 9.66 17.58
C SER A 3 18.69 8.44 16.76
N THR A 4 19.02 7.34 17.45
CA THR A 4 19.06 6.02 16.85
C THR A 4 17.64 5.65 16.42
N MET A 5 17.37 5.64 15.11
CA MET A 5 16.17 5.01 14.58
C MET A 5 16.27 3.51 14.87
N ILE A 6 15.41 3.03 15.78
CA ILE A 6 15.24 1.59 16.00
C ILE A 6 14.46 1.06 14.79
N SER A 7 15.17 0.67 13.74
CA SER A 7 14.59 -0.15 12.68
C SER A 7 14.37 -1.54 13.26
N GLY A 8 13.13 -1.82 13.69
CA GLY A 8 12.71 -3.19 13.95
C GLY A 8 12.80 -4.03 12.66
N PRO A 9 12.81 -5.37 12.74
CA PRO A 9 12.85 -6.21 11.55
C PRO A 9 11.75 -5.77 10.59
N ARG A 10 12.10 -5.42 9.34
CA ARG A 10 11.13 -5.09 8.29
C ARG A 10 10.21 -6.30 8.15
N ARG A 11 8.99 -6.17 8.65
CA ARG A 11 8.02 -7.27 8.59
C ARG A 11 7.56 -7.38 7.15
N LYS A 12 7.38 -8.62 6.68
CA LYS A 12 6.78 -8.89 5.38
C LYS A 12 5.36 -8.32 5.34
N VAL A 13 5.05 -7.66 4.23
CA VAL A 13 3.69 -7.28 3.83
C VAL A 13 3.32 -8.05 2.58
N ALA A 14 2.03 -8.14 2.28
CA ALA A 14 1.59 -8.78 1.05
C ALA A 14 0.35 -8.12 0.44
N LEU A 15 0.23 -8.23 -0.88
CA LEU A 15 -0.97 -7.92 -1.66
C LEU A 15 -1.42 -9.19 -2.38
N GLY A 16 -2.72 -9.44 -2.39
CA GLY A 16 -3.36 -10.47 -3.20
C GLY A 16 -4.19 -9.82 -4.29
N LEU A 17 -3.88 -10.11 -5.56
CA LEU A 17 -4.59 -9.56 -6.72
C LEU A 17 -5.27 -10.67 -7.51
N MET A 18 -6.55 -10.53 -7.85
CA MET A 18 -7.21 -11.41 -8.80
C MET A 18 -6.53 -11.29 -10.17
N LYS A 19 -6.33 -12.40 -10.88
CA LYS A 19 -5.67 -12.36 -12.18
C LYS A 19 -6.45 -11.52 -13.20
N SER A 20 -5.78 -10.55 -13.79
CA SER A 20 -6.27 -9.70 -14.88
C SER A 20 -5.07 -9.00 -15.53
N GLU A 21 -5.30 -8.31 -16.66
CA GLU A 21 -4.30 -7.46 -17.30
C GLU A 21 -3.75 -6.40 -16.32
N GLU A 22 -4.62 -5.77 -15.54
CA GLU A 22 -4.23 -4.79 -14.52
C GLU A 22 -3.36 -5.39 -13.41
N ALA A 23 -3.63 -6.65 -13.02
CA ALA A 23 -2.83 -7.32 -12.01
C ALA A 23 -1.43 -7.64 -12.53
N ASP A 24 -1.32 -8.10 -13.78
CA ASP A 24 -0.03 -8.42 -14.41
C ASP A 24 0.81 -7.14 -14.57
N VAL A 25 0.23 -6.04 -15.04
CA VAL A 25 0.90 -4.73 -15.10
C VAL A 25 1.30 -4.23 -13.71
N THR A 26 0.45 -4.41 -12.70
CA THR A 26 0.78 -4.03 -11.32
C THR A 26 2.00 -4.80 -10.80
N ILE A 27 2.11 -6.08 -11.14
CA ILE A 27 3.27 -6.91 -10.77
C ILE A 27 4.53 -6.37 -11.44
N GLU A 28 4.51 -6.09 -12.74
CA GLU A 28 5.65 -5.54 -13.47
C GLU A 28 6.15 -4.23 -12.85
N VAL A 29 5.22 -3.33 -12.50
CA VAL A 29 5.55 -2.06 -11.83
C VAL A 29 6.16 -2.30 -10.45
N LEU A 30 5.61 -3.22 -9.66
CA LEU A 30 6.12 -3.53 -8.32
C LEU A 30 7.49 -4.23 -8.38
N GLU A 31 7.73 -5.13 -9.33
CA GLU A 31 9.04 -5.78 -9.54
C GLU A 31 10.12 -4.77 -9.97
N ALA A 32 9.76 -3.76 -10.77
CA ALA A 32 10.67 -2.68 -11.13
C ALA A 32 10.99 -1.74 -9.95
N LYS A 33 10.01 -1.52 -9.06
CA LYS A 33 10.09 -0.59 -7.92
C LYS A 33 10.75 -1.21 -6.68
N TYR A 34 10.51 -2.49 -6.44
CA TYR A 34 10.95 -3.21 -5.25
C TYR A 34 11.80 -4.43 -5.67
N PRO A 35 13.13 -4.36 -5.56
CA PRO A 35 14.03 -5.41 -6.06
C PRO A 35 13.90 -6.74 -5.29
N ASP A 36 13.37 -6.72 -4.08
CA ASP A 36 13.20 -7.89 -3.21
C ASP A 36 11.75 -8.40 -3.16
N VAL A 37 10.90 -7.97 -4.09
CA VAL A 37 9.51 -8.42 -4.14
C VAL A 37 9.44 -9.89 -4.61
N GLU A 38 8.60 -10.69 -3.95
CA GLU A 38 8.36 -12.09 -4.31
C GLU A 38 6.94 -12.25 -4.85
N VAL A 39 6.81 -12.86 -6.04
CA VAL A 39 5.51 -13.09 -6.69
C VAL A 39 5.20 -14.59 -6.70
N HIS A 40 3.99 -14.94 -6.28
CA HIS A 40 3.54 -16.32 -6.18
C HIS A 40 2.19 -16.52 -6.91
N ASP A 41 2.12 -17.55 -7.73
CA ASP A 41 0.88 -17.98 -8.40
C ASP A 41 0.05 -18.92 -7.49
N PHE A 42 -1.19 -18.56 -7.20
CA PHE A 42 -2.15 -19.40 -6.49
C PHE A 42 -3.35 -19.80 -7.37
N GLY A 43 -3.17 -19.84 -8.68
CA GLY A 43 -4.16 -20.25 -9.67
C GLY A 43 -5.00 -19.06 -10.13
N THR A 44 -5.97 -18.63 -9.31
CA THR A 44 -6.92 -17.55 -9.67
C THR A 44 -6.47 -16.17 -9.20
N TYR A 45 -5.44 -16.09 -8.36
CA TYR A 45 -4.90 -14.85 -7.85
C TYR A 45 -3.36 -14.92 -7.75
N TRP A 46 -2.75 -13.75 -7.78
CA TRP A 46 -1.34 -13.52 -7.49
C TRP A 46 -1.17 -13.08 -6.06
N LYS A 47 -0.12 -13.57 -5.38
CA LYS A 47 0.35 -13.00 -4.11
C LYS A 47 1.69 -12.32 -4.35
N ILE A 48 1.76 -11.04 -4.00
CA ILE A 48 2.97 -10.23 -4.06
C ILE A 48 3.42 -9.95 -2.61
N GLU A 49 4.60 -10.42 -2.22
CA GLU A 49 5.20 -10.16 -0.91
C GLU A 49 6.34 -9.15 -1.03
N GLY A 50 6.44 -8.23 -0.07
CA GLY A 50 7.54 -7.26 0.01
C GLY A 50 7.96 -6.99 1.45
N GLU A 51 9.07 -6.28 1.61
CA GLU A 51 9.58 -5.89 2.93
C GLU A 51 9.13 -4.49 3.34
N GLY A 52 8.56 -4.36 4.54
CA GLY A 52 8.21 -3.06 5.11
C GLY A 52 6.90 -2.52 4.54
N GLU A 53 6.84 -2.24 3.24
CA GLU A 53 5.66 -1.70 2.55
C GLU A 53 5.61 -2.05 1.05
N LEU A 54 4.41 -1.98 0.48
CA LEU A 54 4.14 -1.99 -0.96
C LEU A 54 3.19 -0.84 -1.29
N ARG A 55 3.60 0.02 -2.24
CA ARG A 55 2.84 1.19 -2.66
C ARG A 55 2.56 1.13 -4.16
N VAL A 56 1.27 1.09 -4.49
CA VAL A 56 0.76 1.07 -5.87
C VAL A 56 0.25 2.47 -6.21
N GLU A 57 0.93 3.13 -7.14
CA GLU A 57 0.56 4.47 -7.64
C GLU A 57 -0.28 4.30 -8.92
N MET A 58 -1.46 4.90 -8.97
CA MET A 58 -2.33 4.75 -10.13
C MET A 58 -1.76 5.38 -11.39
N ASP A 59 -0.96 6.44 -11.26
CA ASP A 59 -0.27 7.07 -12.39
C ASP A 59 0.78 6.13 -13.01
N GLU A 60 1.54 5.39 -12.19
CA GLU A 60 2.51 4.38 -12.67
C GLU A 60 1.80 3.24 -13.42
N ILE A 61 0.67 2.76 -12.87
CA ILE A 61 -0.14 1.73 -13.53
C ILE A 61 -0.73 2.27 -14.84
N ALA A 62 -1.26 3.49 -14.84
CA ALA A 62 -1.89 4.12 -16.00
C ALA A 62 -0.89 4.32 -17.16
N GLU A 63 0.35 4.72 -16.84
CA GLU A 63 1.44 4.83 -17.81
C GLU A 63 1.79 3.45 -18.39
N ALA A 64 1.98 2.45 -17.54
CA ALA A 64 2.38 1.11 -17.96
C ALA A 64 1.30 0.40 -18.80
N ILE A 65 0.02 0.53 -18.45
CA ILE A 65 -1.11 -0.07 -19.19
C ILE A 65 -1.54 0.77 -20.41
N GLY A 66 -1.08 2.01 -20.53
CA GLY A 66 -1.41 2.92 -21.64
C GLY A 66 -2.86 3.44 -21.63
N ARG A 67 -3.56 3.36 -20.50
CA ARG A 67 -4.92 3.91 -20.31
C ARG A 67 -5.10 4.46 -18.89
N PRO A 68 -6.01 5.43 -18.66
CA PRO A 68 -6.27 5.92 -17.32
C PRO A 68 -6.67 4.80 -16.36
N MET A 69 -6.07 4.80 -15.17
CA MET A 69 -6.39 3.90 -14.07
C MET A 69 -6.79 4.71 -12.86
N GLN A 70 -7.98 4.47 -12.32
CA GLN A 70 -8.41 5.06 -11.04
C GLN A 70 -8.24 4.04 -9.92
N LEU A 71 -7.98 4.54 -8.70
CA LEU A 71 -7.86 3.71 -7.51
C LEU A 71 -9.10 2.84 -7.28
N SER A 72 -10.29 3.40 -7.51
CA SER A 72 -11.56 2.66 -7.39
C SER A 72 -11.67 1.49 -8.36
N GLN A 73 -11.08 1.60 -9.56
CA GLN A 73 -11.04 0.52 -10.55
C GLN A 73 -10.01 -0.54 -10.16
N TRP A 74 -8.83 -0.11 -9.70
CA TRP A 74 -7.79 -1.02 -9.23
C TRP A 74 -8.21 -1.81 -7.99
N LEU A 75 -8.95 -1.18 -7.06
CA LEU A 75 -9.49 -1.86 -5.88
C LEU A 75 -10.47 -2.99 -6.22
N VAL A 76 -11.06 -3.02 -7.43
CA VAL A 76 -11.89 -4.14 -7.90
C VAL A 76 -11.06 -5.42 -8.03
N ILE A 77 -9.79 -5.33 -8.42
CA ILE A 77 -8.91 -6.50 -8.59
C ILE A 77 -8.17 -6.88 -7.31
N MET A 78 -8.14 -6.02 -6.30
CA MET A 78 -7.50 -6.30 -5.01
C MET A 78 -8.35 -7.28 -4.19
N ALA A 79 -7.87 -8.51 -4.02
CA ALA A 79 -8.56 -9.56 -3.28
C ALA A 79 -8.29 -9.47 -1.77
N THR A 80 -7.04 -9.23 -1.37
CA THR A 80 -6.64 -9.22 0.04
C THR A 80 -5.30 -8.51 0.26
N PHE A 81 -4.94 -8.25 1.51
CA PHE A 81 -3.62 -7.72 1.88
C PHE A 81 -3.20 -8.23 3.27
N VAL A 82 -1.89 -8.26 3.53
CA VAL A 82 -1.29 -8.55 4.84
C VAL A 82 -0.47 -7.36 5.28
N GLY A 83 -0.88 -6.74 6.39
CA GLY A 83 -0.31 -5.49 6.90
C GLY A 83 -1.42 -4.52 7.26
N ARG A 84 -1.11 -3.23 7.28
CA ARG A 84 -2.08 -2.13 7.41
C ARG A 84 -2.21 -1.43 6.08
N ALA A 85 -3.45 -1.23 5.65
CA ALA A 85 -3.72 -0.56 4.39
C ALA A 85 -4.11 0.91 4.61
N HIS A 86 -3.62 1.78 3.73
CA HIS A 86 -4.10 3.14 3.57
C HIS A 86 -4.33 3.41 2.08
N ALA A 87 -5.48 4.01 1.77
CA ALA A 87 -5.85 4.40 0.43
C ALA A 87 -5.89 5.93 0.38
N GLY A 88 -5.10 6.52 -0.50
CA GLY A 88 -5.09 7.96 -0.76
C GLY A 88 -5.97 8.33 -1.95
N GLY A 89 -5.77 9.52 -2.52
CA GLY A 89 -6.51 9.95 -3.72
C GLY A 89 -6.23 9.08 -4.95
N ASP A 90 -4.96 8.73 -5.15
CA ASP A 90 -4.40 8.11 -6.37
C ASP A 90 -3.45 6.94 -6.07
N TYR A 91 -3.52 6.38 -4.85
CA TYR A 91 -2.62 5.31 -4.44
C TYR A 91 -3.22 4.33 -3.44
N PHE A 92 -2.65 3.13 -3.42
CA PHE A 92 -2.87 2.14 -2.37
C PHE A 92 -1.53 1.78 -1.69
N LEU A 93 -1.48 1.87 -0.37
CA LEU A 93 -0.33 1.52 0.44
C LEU A 93 -0.69 0.37 1.38
N VAL A 94 0.10 -0.69 1.40
CA VAL A 94 0.14 -1.64 2.51
C VAL A 94 1.48 -1.53 3.22
N THR A 95 1.47 -1.32 4.53
CA THR A 95 2.67 -1.15 5.36
C THR A 95 2.61 -1.98 6.63
N SER A 96 3.78 -2.36 7.12
CA SER A 96 3.96 -3.02 8.41
C SER A 96 4.07 -2.04 9.57
N GLU A 97 4.22 -0.75 9.30
CA GLU A 97 4.31 0.29 10.33
C GLU A 97 2.96 0.50 11.03
N MET A 98 2.98 0.86 12.31
CA MET A 98 1.76 1.29 13.01
C MET A 98 1.51 2.76 12.65
N SER A 99 0.45 3.04 11.90
CA SER A 99 -0.12 4.38 11.89
C SER A 99 -0.64 4.65 13.31
N TYR A 100 0.00 5.55 14.05
CA TYR A 100 -0.71 6.21 15.14
C TYR A 100 -1.89 6.91 14.47
N LEU A 101 -3.11 6.52 14.81
CA LEU A 101 -4.23 7.41 14.61
C LEU A 101 -3.87 8.62 15.47
N GLU A 102 -3.34 9.69 14.85
CA GLU A 102 -3.43 11.02 15.45
C GLU A 102 -4.93 11.23 15.61
N GLY A 103 -5.43 10.94 16.82
CA GLY A 103 -6.75 11.37 17.21
C GLY A 103 -6.72 12.88 17.10
N ASP A 104 -7.57 13.42 16.23
CA ASP A 104 -8.04 14.80 16.34
C ASP A 104 -8.75 14.92 17.71
N GLU A 105 -7.98 14.98 18.79
CA GLU A 105 -8.38 15.72 19.97
C GLU A 105 -8.20 17.19 19.61
N ALA A 106 -9.15 17.70 18.83
CA ALA A 106 -9.43 19.13 18.83
C ALA A 106 -9.76 19.49 20.28
N GLU A 107 -8.75 20.03 20.97
CA GLU A 107 -8.83 20.64 22.29
C GLU A 107 -10.03 21.60 22.28
N ALA A 108 -11.16 21.17 22.86
CA ALA A 108 -12.29 22.05 23.07
C ALA A 108 -11.80 23.17 24.01
N PRO A 109 -11.94 24.45 23.65
CA PRO A 109 -11.51 25.52 24.54
C PRO A 109 -12.31 25.41 25.84
N GLY A 110 -11.60 25.15 26.94
CA GLY A 110 -12.19 25.11 28.28
C GLY A 110 -12.92 26.43 28.59
N PRO A 111 -13.94 26.39 29.47
CA PRO A 111 -14.73 27.58 29.74
C PRO A 111 -13.84 28.70 30.30
N THR A 112 -13.74 29.81 29.58
CA THR A 112 -13.18 31.06 30.08
C THR A 112 -14.08 31.56 31.20
N GLY A 113 -13.71 31.25 32.43
CA GLY A 113 -14.32 31.84 33.62
C GLY A 113 -13.81 33.26 33.84
N SER A 114 -14.73 34.21 33.94
CA SER A 114 -14.66 35.39 34.83
C SER A 114 -16.08 35.88 35.08
#